data_AF-A0A7Z9JFP8-F1
#
_entry.id   AF-A0A7Z9JFP8-F1
#
_cell.length_a   1.000
_cell.length_b   1.000
_cell.length_c   1.000
_cell.angle_alpha   90.00
_cell.angle_beta   90.00
_cell.angle_gamma   90.00
#
_symmetry.space_group_name_H-M   'P 1'
#
loop_
_entity.id
_entity.type
_entity.pdbx_description
1 polymer ?
#
loop_
_entity_poly.entity_id
_entity_poly.type
_entity_poly.pdbx_seq_one_letter_code
_entity_poly.pdbx_strand_id
1 'polypeptide(L)'
;MFGHVDAGVMHIRPAINMRRKSERKKIRIITEEVVKLVHSYGGVLWGEHGRGLRSEFGPEIFGEVIWEQMCNIKNAFDPHNQFNPGKVAVPNRTFSLSTLETTTRGEYDERTPELVTLSNATRCDGNGECQSISTSDSMCPTYRATDDPSQSPRGRAEVLRRWLQRIEQTPSRKNASFIKKLFNSGNEDDFNHEVKHILDGCIACKACATECPMQIDIPAMRSQFYAFYFTRYLRPMRDTVWL
;
A
#
# COMPACT_ATOMS: atom_id res chain seq x y z
N MET A 1 -21.46 -3.57 -1.04
CA MET A 1 -21.61 -2.11 -1.10
C MET A 1 -21.99 -1.66 0.31
N PHE A 2 -21.51 -0.50 0.74
CA PHE A 2 -21.86 0.12 2.02
C PHE A 2 -21.85 1.63 1.79
N GLY A 3 -22.46 2.44 2.66
CA GLY A 3 -22.65 3.86 2.37
C GLY A 3 -23.31 4.62 3.50
N HIS A 4 -23.25 5.94 3.38
CA HIS A 4 -23.92 6.91 4.22
C HIS A 4 -25.16 7.40 3.47
N VAL A 5 -26.30 6.76 3.73
CA VAL A 5 -27.56 7.04 3.03
C VAL A 5 -28.02 8.48 3.26
N ASP A 6 -27.79 9.00 4.46
CA ASP A 6 -28.05 10.37 4.87
C ASP A 6 -27.27 11.41 4.06
N ALA A 7 -26.06 11.06 3.60
CA ALA A 7 -25.22 11.91 2.77
C ALA A 7 -25.37 11.63 1.25
N GLY A 8 -26.17 10.63 0.86
CA GLY A 8 -26.27 10.18 -0.52
C GLY A 8 -24.98 9.53 -1.06
N VAL A 9 -24.13 9.01 -0.17
CA VAL A 9 -22.82 8.44 -0.52
C VAL A 9 -22.87 6.92 -0.48
N MET A 10 -22.44 6.27 -1.58
CA MET A 10 -22.31 4.81 -1.65
C MET A 10 -20.88 4.39 -2.03
N HIS A 11 -20.26 3.59 -1.18
CA HIS A 11 -18.96 2.96 -1.41
C HIS A 11 -19.13 1.64 -2.16
N ILE A 12 -18.61 1.63 -3.39
CA ILE A 12 -18.57 0.44 -4.26
C ILE A 12 -17.15 -0.13 -4.24
N ARG A 13 -17.00 -1.34 -3.68
CA ARG A 13 -15.75 -2.13 -3.71
C ARG A 13 -16.03 -3.46 -4.41
N PRO A 14 -15.88 -3.53 -5.75
CA PRO A 14 -16.04 -4.79 -6.47
C PRO A 14 -15.01 -5.82 -5.99
N ALA A 15 -15.44 -7.06 -5.80
CA ALA A 15 -14.55 -8.17 -5.45
C ALA A 15 -13.76 -8.61 -6.70
N ILE A 16 -12.65 -7.91 -6.98
CA ILE A 16 -11.80 -8.13 -8.16
C ILE A 16 -10.41 -8.53 -7.70
N ASN A 17 -9.89 -9.65 -8.22
CA ASN A 17 -8.50 -10.01 -7.98
C ASN A 17 -7.57 -9.21 -8.90
N MET A 18 -6.98 -8.15 -8.37
CA MET A 18 -6.07 -7.27 -9.10
C MET A 18 -4.75 -7.96 -9.53
N ARG A 19 -4.46 -9.18 -9.06
CA ARG A 19 -3.30 -9.97 -9.52
C ARG A 19 -3.56 -10.72 -10.82
N ARG A 20 -4.84 -10.87 -11.22
CA ARG A 20 -5.22 -11.57 -12.45
C ARG A 20 -5.47 -10.58 -13.59
N LYS A 21 -4.71 -10.70 -14.68
CA LYS A 21 -4.85 -9.85 -15.88
C LYS A 21 -6.28 -9.81 -16.43
N SER A 22 -6.97 -10.94 -16.46
CA SER A 22 -8.36 -11.03 -16.93
C SER A 22 -9.35 -10.24 -16.07
N GLU A 23 -9.07 -10.12 -14.77
CA GLU A 23 -9.96 -9.44 -13.82
C GLU A 23 -9.66 -7.95 -13.72
N ARG A 24 -8.38 -7.55 -13.83
CA ARG A 24 -8.00 -6.13 -13.89
C ARG A 24 -8.72 -5.36 -14.98
N LYS A 25 -8.90 -5.97 -16.17
CA LYS A 25 -9.64 -5.35 -17.28
C LYS A 25 -11.09 -4.96 -16.90
N LYS A 26 -11.69 -5.66 -15.93
CA LYS A 26 -13.04 -5.34 -15.45
C LYS A 26 -13.11 -3.98 -14.75
N ILE A 27 -12.00 -3.47 -14.20
CA ILE A 27 -11.98 -2.17 -13.48
C ILE A 27 -12.40 -1.02 -14.39
N ARG A 28 -11.85 -0.97 -15.62
CA ARG A 28 -12.19 0.04 -16.62
C ARG A 28 -13.68 -0.03 -16.94
N ILE A 29 -14.15 -1.21 -17.33
CA ILE A 29 -15.56 -1.46 -17.71
C ILE A 29 -16.50 -1.06 -16.57
N ILE A 30 -16.26 -1.57 -15.35
CA ILE A 30 -17.10 -1.27 -14.19
C ILE A 30 -17.07 0.22 -13.86
N THR A 31 -15.91 0.87 -13.92
CA THR A 31 -15.82 2.31 -13.61
C THR A 31 -16.59 3.14 -14.62
N GLU A 32 -16.48 2.85 -15.92
CA GLU A 32 -17.21 3.56 -16.97
C GLU A 32 -18.73 3.38 -16.83
N GLU A 33 -19.19 2.16 -16.58
CA GLU A 33 -20.62 1.91 -16.37
C GLU A 33 -21.15 2.59 -15.11
N VAL A 34 -20.35 2.63 -14.03
CA VAL A 34 -20.70 3.40 -12.82
C VAL A 34 -20.73 4.89 -13.10
N VAL A 35 -19.78 5.45 -13.85
CA VAL A 35 -19.78 6.88 -14.22
C VAL A 35 -21.05 7.22 -15.00
N LYS A 36 -21.37 6.46 -16.05
CA LYS A 36 -22.58 6.66 -16.86
C LYS A 36 -23.85 6.58 -16.01
N LEU A 37 -23.94 5.56 -15.15
CA LEU A 37 -25.10 5.37 -14.27
C LEU A 37 -25.25 6.52 -13.29
N VAL A 38 -24.19 6.89 -12.59
CA VAL A 38 -24.26 7.96 -11.59
C VAL A 38 -24.57 9.31 -12.25
N HIS A 39 -23.99 9.58 -13.42
CA HIS A 39 -24.28 10.78 -14.19
C HIS A 39 -25.75 10.84 -14.67
N SER A 40 -26.38 9.71 -15.02
CA SER A 40 -27.80 9.70 -15.42
C SER A 40 -28.76 10.09 -14.30
N TYR A 41 -28.32 9.99 -13.04
CA TYR A 41 -29.04 10.47 -11.86
C TYR A 41 -28.56 11.84 -11.37
N GLY A 42 -27.71 12.54 -12.12
CA GLY A 42 -27.14 13.84 -11.72
C GLY A 42 -26.14 13.76 -10.57
N GLY A 43 -25.63 12.56 -10.25
CA GLY A 43 -24.60 12.35 -9.24
C GLY A 43 -23.18 12.47 -9.79
N VAL A 44 -22.20 12.23 -8.92
CA VAL A 44 -20.77 12.22 -9.27
C VAL A 44 -20.07 10.95 -8.77
N LEU A 45 -19.00 10.54 -9.45
CA LEU A 45 -18.25 9.32 -9.10
C LEU A 45 -17.61 9.35 -7.70
N TRP A 46 -17.43 10.53 -7.11
CA TRP A 46 -16.71 10.70 -5.84
C TRP A 46 -17.49 11.61 -4.88
N GLY A 47 -17.77 11.10 -3.68
CA GLY A 47 -18.31 11.89 -2.56
C GLY A 47 -17.23 12.17 -1.49
N GLU A 48 -16.62 11.11 -0.97
CA GLU A 48 -15.67 11.22 0.16
C GLU A 48 -14.23 10.87 -0.21
N HIS A 49 -14.01 9.66 -0.75
CA HIS A 49 -12.66 9.19 -1.04
C HIS A 49 -12.08 9.86 -2.29
N GLY A 50 -10.79 10.19 -2.25
CA GLY A 50 -10.09 10.92 -3.31
C GLY A 50 -10.16 10.27 -4.70
N ARG A 51 -9.97 11.08 -5.75
CA ARG A 51 -10.10 10.66 -7.16
C ARG A 51 -8.96 9.77 -7.66
N GLY A 52 -7.73 9.99 -7.18
CA GLY A 52 -6.56 9.20 -7.56
C GLY A 52 -6.38 9.08 -9.08
N LEU A 53 -6.38 7.84 -9.58
CA LEU A 53 -6.24 7.51 -11.02
C LEU A 53 -7.54 7.66 -11.83
N ARG A 54 -8.68 7.87 -11.16
CA ARG A 54 -9.97 8.11 -11.83
C ARG A 54 -10.13 9.56 -12.25
N SER A 55 -9.11 10.41 -12.05
CA SER A 55 -9.17 11.82 -12.42
C SER A 55 -9.36 12.06 -13.92
N GLU A 56 -9.11 11.06 -14.77
CA GLU A 56 -9.42 11.13 -16.21
C GLU A 56 -10.89 11.47 -16.53
N PHE A 57 -11.83 11.13 -15.64
CA PHE A 57 -13.26 11.48 -15.77
C PHE A 57 -13.59 12.90 -15.26
N GLY A 58 -12.59 13.61 -14.71
CA GLY A 58 -12.74 14.95 -14.15
C GLY A 58 -13.33 15.98 -15.11
N PRO A 59 -12.76 16.15 -16.33
CA PRO A 59 -13.26 17.14 -17.29
C PRO A 59 -14.75 16.97 -17.62
N GLU A 60 -15.22 15.74 -17.78
CA GLU A 60 -16.63 15.44 -18.07
C GLU A 60 -17.52 15.74 -16.86
N ILE A 61 -17.10 15.34 -15.66
CA ILE A 61 -17.89 15.50 -14.43
C ILE A 61 -17.99 16.96 -13.96
N PHE A 62 -16.92 17.76 -14.08
CA PHE A 62 -16.92 19.16 -13.62
C PHE A 62 -17.32 20.15 -14.71
N GLY A 63 -17.31 19.72 -15.97
CA GLY A 63 -17.41 20.62 -17.11
C GLY A 63 -16.21 21.56 -17.24
N GLU A 64 -16.19 22.28 -18.35
CA GLU A 64 -15.04 23.09 -18.77
C GLU A 64 -14.65 24.16 -17.74
N VAL A 65 -15.63 24.92 -17.23
CA VAL A 65 -15.38 26.07 -16.35
C VAL A 65 -14.71 25.66 -15.04
N ILE A 66 -15.28 24.69 -14.33
CA ILE A 66 -14.73 24.26 -13.03
C ILE A 66 -13.41 23.52 -13.25
N TRP A 67 -13.32 22.68 -14.29
CA TRP A 67 -12.11 21.96 -14.61
C TRP A 67 -10.93 22.90 -14.90
N GLU A 68 -11.17 23.97 -15.65
CA GLU A 68 -10.15 24.99 -15.94
C GLU A 68 -9.65 25.66 -14.65
N GLN A 69 -10.54 26.01 -13.73
CA GLN A 69 -10.12 26.59 -12.44
C GLN A 69 -9.28 25.62 -11.61
N MET A 70 -9.63 24.32 -11.61
CA MET A 70 -8.80 23.30 -10.95
C MET A 70 -7.40 23.22 -11.57
N CYS A 71 -7.31 23.28 -12.90
CA CYS A 71 -6.03 23.31 -13.61
C CYS A 71 -5.23 24.59 -13.30
N ASN A 72 -5.89 25.74 -13.23
CA ASN A 72 -5.26 27.02 -12.88
C ASN A 72 -4.68 27.00 -11.46
N ILE A 73 -5.41 26.45 -10.49
CA ILE A 73 -4.91 26.25 -9.13
C ILE A 73 -3.69 25.33 -9.15
N LYS A 74 -3.75 24.20 -9.86
CA LYS A 74 -2.61 23.29 -10.00
C LYS A 74 -1.39 24.00 -10.60
N ASN A 75 -1.59 24.83 -11.62
CA ASN A 75 -0.53 25.60 -12.26
C ASN A 75 0.10 26.64 -11.34
N ALA A 76 -0.70 27.31 -10.50
CA ALA A 76 -0.21 28.32 -9.57
C ALA A 76 0.74 27.73 -8.51
N PHE A 77 0.45 26.52 -8.02
CA PHE A 77 1.24 25.87 -6.96
C PHE A 77 2.24 24.83 -7.47
N ASP A 78 2.09 24.33 -8.69
CA ASP A 78 2.93 23.28 -9.28
C ASP A 78 3.01 23.40 -10.81
N PRO A 79 3.62 24.47 -11.34
CA PRO A 79 3.69 24.74 -12.78
C PRO A 79 4.51 23.68 -13.55
N HIS A 80 5.40 22.97 -12.85
CA HIS A 80 6.26 21.92 -13.41
C HIS A 80 5.69 20.51 -13.19
N ASN A 81 4.48 20.39 -12.62
CA ASN A 81 3.78 19.12 -12.39
C ASN A 81 4.59 18.08 -11.60
N GLN A 82 5.29 18.50 -10.55
CA GLN A 82 6.15 17.65 -9.71
C GLN A 82 5.37 16.95 -8.58
N PHE A 83 4.28 17.55 -8.11
CA PHE A 83 3.50 17.04 -6.98
C PHE A 83 2.41 16.09 -7.45
N ASN A 84 2.68 14.78 -7.35
CA ASN A 84 1.74 13.69 -7.67
C ASN A 84 1.15 13.81 -9.10
N PRO A 85 2.01 13.80 -10.14
CA PRO A 85 1.63 14.10 -11.52
C PRO A 85 0.51 13.20 -12.05
N GLY A 86 -0.34 13.80 -12.89
CA GLY A 86 -1.40 13.10 -13.61
C GLY A 86 -2.61 12.72 -12.75
N LYS A 87 -2.68 13.16 -11.49
CA LYS A 87 -3.82 12.93 -10.60
C LYS A 87 -4.47 14.26 -10.22
N VAL A 88 -5.78 14.21 -9.96
CA VAL A 88 -6.67 15.33 -9.61
C VAL A 88 -6.82 16.38 -10.72
N ALA A 89 -5.74 17.01 -11.16
CA ALA A 89 -5.69 18.02 -12.22
C ALA A 89 -4.28 18.09 -12.83
N VAL A 90 -4.17 18.72 -14.00
CA VAL A 90 -2.89 19.03 -14.65
C VAL A 90 -2.72 20.54 -14.75
N PRO A 91 -1.49 21.10 -14.68
CA PRO A 91 -1.34 22.55 -14.66
C PRO A 91 -1.66 23.20 -16.01
N ASN A 92 -1.45 22.50 -17.12
CA ASN A 92 -1.81 22.96 -18.46
C ASN A 92 -1.91 21.79 -19.44
N ARG A 93 -2.28 22.09 -20.70
CA ARG A 93 -2.52 21.09 -21.76
C ARG A 93 -1.28 20.30 -22.21
N THR A 94 -0.07 20.71 -21.82
CA THR A 94 1.15 19.95 -22.15
C THR A 94 1.31 18.70 -21.29
N PHE A 95 0.63 18.65 -20.13
CA PHE A 95 0.60 17.49 -19.25
C PHE A 95 -0.70 16.72 -19.42
N SER A 96 -0.66 15.42 -19.14
CA SER A 96 -1.81 14.52 -19.26
C SER A 96 -2.15 13.88 -17.93
N LEU A 97 -3.44 13.60 -17.74
CA LEU A 97 -3.90 12.81 -16.61
C LEU A 97 -3.45 11.35 -16.78
N SER A 98 -3.17 10.69 -15.66
CA SER A 98 -3.04 9.24 -15.62
C SER A 98 -4.40 8.60 -15.84
N THR A 99 -4.43 7.53 -16.61
CA THR A 99 -5.64 6.76 -16.89
C THR A 99 -5.73 5.55 -15.96
N LEU A 100 -6.91 4.92 -15.89
CA LEU A 100 -7.08 3.62 -15.22
C LEU A 100 -6.27 2.47 -15.84
N GLU A 101 -5.62 2.69 -16.99
CA GLU A 101 -4.76 1.69 -17.65
C GLU A 101 -3.31 1.74 -17.18
N THR A 102 -2.97 2.65 -16.27
CA THR A 102 -1.64 2.66 -15.66
C THR A 102 -1.37 1.38 -14.88
N THR A 103 -0.08 1.02 -14.75
CA THR A 103 0.35 -0.17 -14.04
C THR A 103 -0.14 -0.13 -12.59
N THR A 104 -1.00 -1.07 -12.23
CA THR A 104 -1.58 -1.14 -10.90
C THR A 104 -0.68 -1.89 -9.92
N ARG A 105 -0.85 -1.64 -8.63
CA ARG A 105 -0.17 -2.41 -7.57
C ARG A 105 -0.36 -3.92 -7.73
N GLY A 106 -1.55 -4.35 -8.13
CA GLY A 106 -1.87 -5.76 -8.34
C GLY A 106 -1.09 -6.41 -9.49
N GLU A 107 -0.66 -5.65 -10.50
CA GLU A 107 0.21 -6.16 -11.57
C GLU A 107 1.59 -6.52 -11.05
N TYR A 108 2.18 -5.67 -10.21
CA TYR A 108 3.45 -6.00 -9.55
C TYR A 108 3.31 -7.23 -8.65
N ASP A 109 2.14 -7.44 -8.06
CA ASP A 109 1.87 -8.57 -7.16
C ASP A 109 1.49 -9.86 -7.91
N GLU A 110 1.35 -9.84 -9.23
CA GLU A 110 1.01 -11.03 -10.03
C GLU A 110 2.04 -12.14 -9.88
N ARG A 111 3.32 -11.77 -9.74
CA ARG A 111 4.44 -12.71 -9.57
C ARG A 111 4.73 -13.07 -8.11
N THR A 112 4.07 -12.42 -7.15
CA THR A 112 4.32 -12.64 -5.73
C THR A 112 3.78 -14.00 -5.28
N PRO A 113 4.57 -14.84 -4.59
CA PRO A 113 4.07 -16.09 -4.03
C PRO A 113 2.95 -15.87 -3.01
N GLU A 114 1.94 -16.74 -3.02
CA GLU A 114 0.90 -16.74 -1.99
C GLU A 114 1.37 -17.45 -0.72
N LEU A 115 2.03 -16.71 0.17
CA LEU A 115 2.24 -17.15 1.54
C LEU A 115 1.04 -16.69 2.37
N VAL A 116 0.11 -17.61 2.65
CA VAL A 116 -1.11 -17.35 3.47
C VAL A 116 -0.76 -16.57 4.73
N THR A 117 0.36 -16.94 5.34
CA THR A 117 0.82 -16.39 6.61
C THR A 117 1.21 -14.90 6.48
N LEU A 118 1.79 -14.49 5.34
CA LEU A 118 2.22 -13.11 5.05
C LEU A 118 1.28 -12.37 4.08
N SER A 119 0.11 -12.93 3.79
CA SER A 119 -0.87 -12.37 2.86
C SER A 119 -1.37 -10.98 3.28
N ASN A 120 -1.30 -10.63 4.56
CA ASN A 120 -1.64 -9.29 5.04
C ASN A 120 -0.76 -8.19 4.41
N ALA A 121 0.49 -8.50 4.00
CA ALA A 121 1.36 -7.53 3.35
C ALA A 121 0.81 -7.07 1.99
N THR A 122 0.25 -8.00 1.20
CA THR A 122 -0.37 -7.68 -0.10
C THR A 122 -1.78 -7.12 0.05
N ARG A 123 -2.46 -7.38 1.17
CA ARG A 123 -3.81 -6.85 1.48
C ARG A 123 -3.82 -5.39 1.95
N CYS A 124 -2.71 -4.87 2.49
CA CYS A 124 -2.60 -3.45 2.81
C CYS A 124 -2.96 -2.62 1.58
N ASP A 125 -3.98 -1.75 1.64
CA ASP A 125 -4.39 -0.93 0.49
C ASP A 125 -3.56 0.35 0.36
N GLY A 126 -2.68 0.62 1.33
CA GLY A 126 -1.83 1.80 1.36
C GLY A 126 -2.49 3.04 1.94
N ASN A 127 -3.61 2.90 2.67
CA ASN A 127 -4.15 4.01 3.46
C ASN A 127 -3.07 4.59 4.40
N GLY A 128 -3.10 5.92 4.54
CA GLY A 128 -2.10 6.69 5.30
C GLY A 128 -2.50 6.97 6.74
N GLU A 129 -3.57 6.36 7.25
CA GLU A 129 -4.09 6.62 8.60
C GLU A 129 -3.05 6.25 9.67
N CYS A 130 -2.29 5.19 9.42
CA CYS A 130 -1.16 4.78 10.23
C CYS A 130 0.12 5.63 10.03
N GLN A 131 -0.05 6.86 9.54
CA GLN A 131 0.95 7.94 9.47
C GLN A 131 0.36 9.25 10.05
N SER A 132 -0.65 9.14 10.93
CA SER A 132 -1.28 10.27 11.58
C SER A 132 -0.30 11.08 12.44
N ILE A 133 -0.43 12.40 12.35
CA ILE A 133 0.34 13.37 13.14
C ILE A 133 -0.34 13.60 14.50
N SER A 134 -1.63 13.22 14.64
CA SER A 134 -2.37 13.41 15.88
C SER A 134 -1.68 12.69 17.04
N THR A 135 -1.68 13.30 18.22
CA THR A 135 -1.12 12.73 19.45
C THR A 135 -2.09 11.75 20.13
N SER A 136 -3.37 11.81 19.81
CA SER A 136 -4.41 10.90 20.35
C SER A 136 -4.36 9.50 19.74
N ASP A 137 -3.86 9.38 18.51
CA ASP A 137 -4.00 8.15 17.73
C ASP A 137 -2.92 7.13 18.14
N SER A 138 -3.29 5.86 18.32
CA SER A 138 -2.29 4.84 18.61
C SER A 138 -1.41 4.64 17.38
N MET A 139 -0.11 4.83 17.57
CA MET A 139 0.85 4.84 16.48
C MET A 139 2.12 4.11 16.85
N CYS A 140 2.86 3.62 15.85
CA CYS A 140 4.15 2.97 16.10
C CYS A 140 5.10 3.96 16.81
N PRO A 141 5.60 3.64 18.03
CA PRO A 141 6.50 4.55 18.76
C PRO A 141 7.77 4.86 17.97
N THR A 142 8.29 3.88 17.22
CA THR A 142 9.46 4.08 16.36
C THR A 142 9.18 5.06 15.23
N TYR A 143 8.00 5.01 14.60
CA TYR A 143 7.63 5.99 13.58
C TYR A 143 7.54 7.39 14.18
N ARG A 144 6.90 7.55 15.35
CA ARG A 144 6.84 8.84 16.05
C ARG A 144 8.24 9.38 16.41
N ALA A 145 9.17 8.49 16.75
CA ALA A 145 10.51 8.87 17.16
C ALA A 145 11.43 9.23 15.99
N THR A 146 11.28 8.57 14.84
CA THR A 146 12.20 8.73 13.69
C THR A 146 11.63 9.52 12.52
N ASP A 147 10.30 9.69 12.46
CA ASP A 147 9.56 10.20 11.30
C ASP A 147 9.85 9.43 10.00
N ASP A 148 10.43 8.22 10.09
CA ASP A 148 10.75 7.40 8.94
C ASP A 148 9.50 6.60 8.50
N PRO A 149 8.93 6.85 7.31
CA PRO A 149 7.76 6.14 6.83
C PRO A 149 7.90 4.61 6.83
N SER A 150 9.13 4.08 6.71
CA SER A 150 9.41 2.64 6.77
C SER A 150 9.03 2.00 8.12
N GLN A 151 9.07 2.78 9.20
CA GLN A 151 8.77 2.37 10.57
C GLN A 151 7.27 2.40 10.90
N SER A 152 6.43 2.96 10.02
CA SER A 152 4.98 2.90 10.14
C SER A 152 4.44 1.50 9.82
N PRO A 153 3.21 1.13 10.24
CA PRO A 153 2.59 -0.12 9.83
C PRO A 153 2.52 -0.28 8.31
N ARG A 154 2.16 0.78 7.58
CA ARG A 154 2.15 0.80 6.11
C ARG A 154 3.54 0.53 5.53
N GLY A 155 4.57 1.20 6.05
CA GLY A 155 5.96 1.02 5.63
C GLY A 155 6.41 -0.43 5.81
N ARG A 156 6.17 -1.01 6.99
CA ARG A 156 6.49 -2.40 7.29
C ARG A 156 5.77 -3.39 6.39
N ALA A 157 4.49 -3.16 6.11
CA ALA A 157 3.73 -3.98 5.17
C ALA A 157 4.29 -3.90 3.75
N GLU A 158 4.70 -2.71 3.29
CA GLU A 158 5.28 -2.52 1.96
C GLU A 158 6.66 -3.16 1.83
N VAL A 159 7.51 -3.06 2.86
CA VAL A 159 8.82 -3.72 2.90
C VAL A 159 8.66 -5.24 2.86
N LEU A 160 7.74 -5.80 3.65
CA LEU A 160 7.40 -7.23 3.61
C LEU A 160 6.86 -7.65 2.24
N ARG A 161 6.01 -6.83 1.60
CA ARG A 161 5.50 -7.08 0.26
C ARG A 161 6.62 -7.10 -0.79
N ARG A 162 7.54 -6.14 -0.74
CA ARG A 162 8.73 -6.12 -1.62
C ARG A 162 9.64 -7.32 -1.37
N TRP A 163 9.78 -7.73 -0.11
CA TRP A 163 10.49 -8.95 0.24
C TRP A 163 9.82 -10.19 -0.37
N LEU A 164 8.49 -10.29 -0.32
CA LEU A 164 7.73 -11.35 -0.98
C LEU A 164 7.91 -11.35 -2.51
N GLN A 165 8.06 -10.18 -3.13
CA GLN A 165 8.30 -10.09 -4.58
C GLN A 165 9.71 -10.55 -4.99
N ARG A 166 10.69 -10.47 -4.09
CA ARG A 166 12.08 -10.88 -4.35
C ARG A 166 12.31 -12.37 -4.10
N ILE A 167 11.44 -13.05 -3.36
CA ILE A 167 11.54 -14.50 -3.18
C ILE A 167 10.96 -15.22 -4.39
N GLU A 168 11.80 -15.93 -5.14
CA GLU A 168 11.36 -16.71 -6.31
C GLU A 168 10.48 -17.91 -5.92
N GLN A 169 10.70 -18.46 -4.72
CA GLN A 169 9.97 -19.62 -4.20
C GLN A 169 9.70 -19.49 -2.70
N THR A 170 8.65 -20.17 -2.24
CA THR A 170 8.35 -20.31 -0.81
C THR A 170 9.60 -20.78 -0.09
N PRO A 171 10.09 -20.00 0.87
CA PRO A 171 11.34 -20.34 1.51
C PRO A 171 11.23 -21.68 2.25
N SER A 172 12.18 -22.57 1.97
CA SER A 172 12.28 -23.84 2.69
C SER A 172 12.54 -23.58 4.17
N ARG A 173 11.80 -24.26 5.05
CA ARG A 173 12.03 -24.24 6.51
C ARG A 173 13.25 -25.06 6.94
N LYS A 174 14.04 -25.61 6.01
CA LYS A 174 15.26 -26.33 6.35
C LYS A 174 16.29 -25.38 6.94
N ASN A 175 16.80 -25.73 8.11
CA ASN A 175 17.87 -24.97 8.75
C ASN A 175 19.17 -25.08 7.95
N ALA A 176 19.76 -23.94 7.60
CA ALA A 176 21.11 -23.90 7.06
C ALA A 176 22.13 -24.35 8.13
N SER A 177 23.28 -24.87 7.68
CA SER A 177 24.40 -25.19 8.57
C SER A 177 24.94 -23.94 9.25
N PHE A 178 25.54 -24.10 10.44
CA PHE A 178 26.10 -23.00 11.22
C PHE A 178 27.07 -22.13 10.41
N ILE A 179 27.99 -22.76 9.67
CA ILE A 179 28.97 -22.08 8.81
C ILE A 179 28.26 -21.20 7.78
N LYS A 180 27.23 -21.73 7.10
CA LYS A 180 26.45 -20.97 6.11
C LYS A 180 25.70 -19.80 6.76
N LYS A 181 25.15 -19.99 7.96
CA LYS A 181 24.51 -18.91 8.73
C LYS A 181 25.50 -17.80 9.08
N LEU A 182 26.73 -18.16 9.49
CA LEU A 182 27.78 -17.20 9.81
C LEU A 182 28.14 -16.34 8.59
N PHE A 183 28.41 -16.98 7.45
CA PHE A 183 28.67 -16.26 6.20
C PHE A 183 27.50 -15.36 5.77
N ASN A 184 26.28 -15.88 5.79
CA ASN A 184 25.09 -15.09 5.42
C ASN A 184 24.89 -13.89 6.36
N SER A 185 25.19 -14.03 7.65
CA SER A 185 24.98 -12.96 8.63
C SER A 185 26.01 -11.84 8.52
N GLY A 186 27.15 -12.09 7.87
CA GLY A 186 28.18 -11.08 7.60
C GLY A 186 28.00 -10.35 6.26
N ASN A 187 26.99 -10.69 5.47
CA ASN A 187 26.75 -10.07 4.17
C ASN A 187 25.82 -8.84 4.32
N GLU A 188 26.39 -7.65 4.53
CA GLU A 188 25.61 -6.43 4.80
C GLU A 188 24.67 -6.01 3.66
N ASP A 189 24.98 -6.37 2.41
CA ASP A 189 24.20 -6.01 1.22
C ASP A 189 22.92 -6.86 1.02
N ASP A 190 22.60 -7.76 1.95
CA ASP A 190 21.41 -8.61 1.86
C ASP A 190 20.13 -7.86 2.32
N PHE A 191 19.17 -7.70 1.42
CA PHE A 191 17.86 -7.09 1.69
C PHE A 191 17.11 -7.73 2.88
N ASN A 192 17.37 -9.00 3.21
CA ASN A 192 16.80 -9.63 4.40
C ASN A 192 17.20 -8.91 5.70
N HIS A 193 18.41 -8.36 5.78
CA HIS A 193 18.88 -7.58 6.93
C HIS A 193 18.13 -6.25 7.05
N GLU A 194 17.87 -5.57 5.92
CA GLU A 194 17.07 -4.34 5.89
C GLU A 194 15.63 -4.60 6.37
N VAL A 195 14.99 -5.66 5.85
CA VAL A 195 13.64 -6.07 6.27
C VAL A 195 13.64 -6.38 7.77
N LYS A 196 14.64 -7.13 8.27
CA LYS A 196 14.76 -7.41 9.70
C LYS A 196 14.92 -6.12 10.51
N HIS A 197 15.79 -5.20 10.10
CA HIS A 197 16.05 -3.96 10.80
C HIS A 197 14.78 -3.12 10.96
N ILE A 198 13.98 -3.01 9.91
CA ILE A 198 12.69 -2.30 9.92
C ILE A 198 11.67 -2.99 10.84
N LEU A 199 11.66 -4.33 10.86
CA LEU A 199 10.76 -5.11 11.72
C LEU A 199 11.23 -5.17 13.18
N ASP A 200 12.52 -5.01 13.47
CA ASP A 200 13.06 -4.93 14.83
C ASP A 200 12.47 -3.73 15.60
N GLY A 201 12.11 -2.65 14.90
CA GLY A 201 11.42 -1.51 15.49
C GLY A 201 9.96 -1.79 15.92
N CYS A 202 9.39 -2.95 15.60
CA CYS A 202 8.03 -3.27 15.98
C CYS A 202 7.98 -3.82 17.41
N ILE A 203 7.33 -3.11 18.33
CA ILE A 203 7.14 -3.58 19.73
C ILE A 203 5.99 -4.58 19.91
N ALA A 204 5.37 -5.03 18.82
CA ALA A 204 4.29 -6.01 18.83
C ALA A 204 2.99 -5.61 19.60
N CYS A 205 2.69 -4.31 19.76
CA CYS A 205 1.51 -3.83 20.49
C CYS A 205 0.15 -4.10 19.81
N LYS A 206 0.14 -4.52 18.53
CA LYS A 206 -1.06 -4.86 17.73
C LYS A 206 -2.06 -3.72 17.43
N ALA A 207 -1.76 -2.45 17.71
CA ALA A 207 -2.62 -1.33 17.30
C ALA A 207 -2.96 -1.36 15.79
N CYS A 208 -1.98 -1.67 14.92
CA CYS A 208 -2.21 -1.80 13.48
C CYS A 208 -3.19 -2.91 13.08
N ALA A 209 -3.34 -3.95 13.90
CA ALA A 209 -4.25 -5.06 13.62
C ALA A 209 -5.70 -4.70 13.99
N THR A 210 -5.88 -3.86 15.02
CA THR A 210 -7.20 -3.48 15.55
C THR A 210 -7.75 -2.19 14.95
N GLU A 211 -6.89 -1.19 14.74
CA GLU A 211 -7.32 0.15 14.29
C GLU A 211 -7.30 0.29 12.77
N CYS A 212 -6.47 -0.47 12.06
CA CYS A 212 -6.46 -0.39 10.61
C CYS A 212 -7.76 -0.97 10.03
N PRO A 213 -8.46 -0.27 9.12
CA PRO A 213 -9.68 -0.79 8.49
C PRO A 213 -9.41 -2.07 7.68
N MET A 214 -8.17 -2.28 7.24
CA MET A 214 -7.72 -3.48 6.53
C MET A 214 -7.15 -4.56 7.45
N GLN A 215 -7.11 -4.32 8.77
CA GLN A 215 -6.66 -5.25 9.82
C GLN A 215 -5.27 -5.83 9.56
N ILE A 216 -4.31 -4.95 9.26
CA ILE A 216 -2.94 -5.33 8.92
C ILE A 216 -2.15 -5.69 10.18
N ASP A 217 -2.02 -6.99 10.46
CA ASP A 217 -1.26 -7.50 11.61
C ASP A 217 0.25 -7.60 11.31
N ILE A 218 0.97 -6.48 11.51
CA ILE A 218 2.44 -6.43 11.42
C ILE A 218 3.12 -7.38 12.43
N PRO A 219 2.72 -7.42 13.71
CA PRO A 219 3.35 -8.33 14.68
C PRO A 219 3.32 -9.80 14.25
N ALA A 220 2.19 -10.31 13.75
CA ALA A 220 2.09 -11.68 13.26
C ALA A 220 3.01 -11.92 12.06
N MET A 221 3.03 -10.99 11.10
CA MET A 221 3.92 -11.11 9.93
C MET A 221 5.40 -11.05 10.32
N ARG A 222 5.77 -10.20 11.29
CA ARG A 222 7.12 -10.13 11.84
C ARG A 222 7.57 -11.48 12.40
N SER A 223 6.75 -12.11 13.24
CA SER A 223 7.08 -13.41 13.84
C SER A 223 7.33 -14.48 12.77
N GLN A 224 6.55 -14.48 11.70
CA GLN A 224 6.72 -15.43 10.60
C GLN A 224 7.94 -15.13 9.75
N PHE A 225 8.20 -13.85 9.46
CA PHE A 225 9.43 -13.44 8.80
C PHE A 225 10.66 -13.86 9.61
N TYR A 226 10.66 -13.66 10.93
CA TYR A 226 11.75 -14.12 11.80
C TYR A 226 11.91 -15.64 11.81
N ALA A 227 10.81 -16.39 11.80
CA ALA A 227 10.87 -17.85 11.71
C ALA A 227 11.61 -18.30 10.44
N PHE A 228 11.40 -17.59 9.32
CA PHE A 228 12.17 -17.79 8.10
C PHE A 228 13.61 -17.28 8.20
N TYR A 229 13.80 -16.03 8.61
CA TYR A 229 15.08 -15.36 8.65
C TYR A 229 16.10 -16.20 9.45
N PHE A 230 15.74 -16.65 10.65
CA PHE A 230 16.67 -17.40 11.50
C PHE A 230 16.92 -18.86 11.06
N THR A 231 16.27 -19.36 10.00
CA THR A 231 16.73 -20.60 9.35
C THR A 231 17.97 -20.37 8.49
N ARG A 232 18.24 -19.13 8.07
CA ARG A 232 19.34 -18.73 7.16
C ARG A 232 20.42 -17.88 7.81
N TYR A 233 20.09 -17.14 8.88
CA TYR A 233 21.02 -16.27 9.61
C TYR A 233 21.16 -16.73 11.07
N LEU A 234 22.20 -16.24 11.74
CA LEU A 234 22.43 -16.49 13.16
C LEU A 234 21.39 -15.77 14.01
N ARG A 235 20.97 -16.42 15.10
CA ARG A 235 20.17 -15.77 16.13
C ARG A 235 21.09 -14.96 17.05
N PRO A 236 20.68 -13.76 17.50
CA PRO A 236 21.38 -13.04 18.56
C PRO A 236 21.52 -13.92 19.81
N MET A 237 22.66 -13.82 20.50
CA MET A 237 22.91 -14.56 21.75
C MET A 237 21.83 -14.30 22.80
N ARG A 238 21.29 -13.07 22.86
CA ARG A 238 20.18 -12.72 23.78
C ARG A 238 18.93 -13.57 23.58
N ASP A 239 18.70 -14.14 22.39
CA ASP A 239 17.51 -14.94 22.12
C ASP A 239 17.67 -16.39 22.65
N THR A 240 18.90 -16.82 22.98
CA THR A 240 19.22 -18.18 23.40
C THR A 240 19.74 -18.29 24.84
N VAL A 241 20.33 -17.21 25.37
CA VAL A 241 21.03 -17.21 26.67
C VAL A 241 20.12 -16.85 27.86
N TRP A 242 18.86 -16.47 27.60
CA TRP A 242 17.85 -16.18 28.65
C TRP A 242 16.85 -17.34 28.87
N LEU A 243 17.25 -18.58 28.53
CA LEU A 243 16.70 -19.83 29.03
C LEU A 243 17.68 -20.43 30.03
#